data_AF-A0A7J2MQ35-F1
#
_entry.id   AF-A0A7J2MQ35-F1
#
_cell.length_a   1.000
_cell.length_b   1.000
_cell.length_c   1.000
_cell.angle_alpha   90.00
_cell.angle_beta   90.00
_cell.angle_gamma   90.00
#
_symmetry.space_group_name_H-M   'P 1'
#
loop_
_entity.id
_entity.type
_entity.pdbx_description
1 polymer ?
#
loop_
_entity_poly.entity_id
_entity_poly.type
_entity_poly.pdbx_seq_one_letter_code
_entity_poly.pdbx_strand_id
1 'polypeptide(L)' 'MKRELIGKRIKVVKSVNKAYIGITGTVIDETKNMLTLDDGRKLIKENITIEIDGTVLDGKYIVGRPENRIKR' A
#
# COMPACT_ATOMS: atom_id res chain seq x y z
N MET A 1 12.58 9.25 -9.65
CA MET A 1 11.82 8.02 -9.31
C MET A 1 11.77 7.89 -7.80
N LYS A 2 10.66 8.27 -7.16
CA LYS A 2 10.43 7.98 -5.73
C LYS A 2 9.40 6.86 -5.66
N ARG A 3 9.86 5.62 -5.59
CA ARG A 3 9.06 4.41 -5.30
C ARG A 3 9.36 4.04 -3.85
N GLU A 4 8.88 4.84 -2.91
CA GLU A 4 9.22 4.76 -1.49
C GLU A 4 8.69 3.48 -0.81
N LEU A 5 7.77 2.76 -1.45
CA LEU A 5 7.15 1.56 -0.91
C LEU A 5 7.81 0.25 -1.37
N ILE A 6 8.56 0.24 -2.47
CA ILE A 6 9.19 -0.99 -2.95
C ILE A 6 10.27 -1.44 -1.95
N GLY A 7 10.27 -2.73 -1.61
CA GLY A 7 11.14 -3.32 -0.59
C GLY A 7 10.64 -3.19 0.84
N LYS A 8 9.51 -2.48 1.07
CA LYS A 8 8.89 -2.40 2.40
C LYS A 8 7.97 -3.60 2.64
N ARG A 9 8.03 -4.15 3.86
CA ARG A 9 7.07 -5.13 4.35
C ARG A 9 5.83 -4.39 4.82
N ILE A 10 4.67 -4.80 4.31
CA ILE A 10 3.39 -4.18 4.61
C ILE A 10 2.42 -5.20 5.22
N LYS A 11 1.45 -4.69 5.97
CA LYS A 11 0.31 -5.48 6.47
C LYS A 11 -0.99 -4.77 6.18
N VAL A 12 -1.95 -5.44 5.57
CA VAL A 12 -3.28 -4.87 5.35
C VAL A 12 -4.07 -4.92 6.66
N VAL A 13 -4.31 -3.75 7.26
CA VAL A 13 -5.06 -3.61 8.52
C VAL A 13 -6.54 -3.34 8.29
N LYS A 14 -6.89 -2.73 7.14
CA LYS A 14 -8.28 -2.56 6.69
C LYS A 14 -8.37 -2.70 5.18
N SER A 15 -9.49 -3.19 4.69
CA SER A 15 -9.81 -3.16 3.27
C SER A 15 -11.31 -3.17 3.04
N VAL A 16 -11.74 -2.60 1.91
CA VAL A 16 -13.11 -2.74 1.40
C VAL A 16 -13.46 -4.22 1.22
N ASN A 17 -12.52 -5.03 0.73
CA ASN A 17 -12.66 -6.47 0.69
C ASN A 17 -12.04 -7.08 1.96
N LYS A 18 -12.88 -7.58 2.87
CA LYS A 18 -12.42 -8.19 4.13
C LYS A 18 -11.46 -9.36 3.94
N ALA A 19 -11.50 -10.05 2.80
CA ALA A 19 -10.58 -11.14 2.47
C ALA A 19 -9.10 -10.69 2.40
N TYR A 20 -8.87 -9.38 2.24
CA TYR A 20 -7.52 -8.82 2.20
C TYR A 20 -6.99 -8.42 3.58
N ILE A 21 -7.83 -8.34 4.61
CA ILE A 21 -7.39 -7.97 5.95
C ILE A 21 -6.48 -9.08 6.51
N GLY A 22 -5.33 -8.70 7.05
CA GLY A 22 -4.33 -9.62 7.56
C GLY A 22 -3.31 -10.11 6.52
N ILE A 23 -3.46 -9.75 5.24
CA ILE A 23 -2.42 -10.01 4.24
C ILE A 23 -1.14 -9.28 4.64
N THR A 24 -0.02 -10.00 4.62
CA THR A 24 1.32 -9.44 4.82
C THR A 24 2.22 -9.85 3.67
N GLY A 25 3.07 -8.94 3.22
CA GLY A 25 4.03 -9.21 2.15
C GLY A 25 4.96 -8.02 1.92
N THR A 26 6.01 -8.26 1.14
CA THR A 26 6.96 -7.25 0.72
C THR A 26 6.53 -6.68 -0.62
N VAL A 27 6.47 -5.37 -0.76
CA VAL A 27 6.09 -4.75 -2.04
C VAL A 27 7.24 -4.91 -3.03
N ILE A 28 6.99 -5.57 -4.16
CA ILE A 28 7.97 -5.76 -5.24
C ILE A 28 7.76 -4.78 -6.39
N ASP A 29 6.53 -4.30 -6.58
CA ASP A 29 6.23 -3.30 -7.60
C ASP A 29 5.09 -2.38 -7.14
N GLU A 30 5.20 -1.12 -7.55
CA GLU A 30 4.22 -0.09 -7.27
C GLU A 30 3.86 0.62 -8.59
N THR A 31 2.56 0.66 -8.88
CA THR A 31 1.97 1.44 -9.96
C THR A 31 1.13 2.59 -9.39
N LYS A 32 0.49 3.39 -10.25
CA LYS A 32 -0.35 4.54 -9.83
C LYS A 32 -1.41 4.13 -8.79
N ASN A 33 -2.10 3.01 -9.02
CA ASN A 33 -3.26 2.58 -8.23
C ASN A 33 -3.06 1.24 -7.53
N MET A 34 -2.01 0.48 -7.87
CA MET A 34 -1.83 -0.89 -7.39
C MET A 34 -0.47 -1.10 -6.72
N LEU A 35 -0.45 -2.02 -5.76
CA LEU A 35 0.74 -2.58 -5.14
C LEU A 35 0.81 -4.07 -5.47
N THR A 36 1.98 -4.54 -5.88
CA THR A 36 2.26 -5.96 -6.09
C THR A 36 3.16 -6.44 -4.97
N LEU A 37 2.76 -7.52 -4.30
CA LEU A 37 3.53 -8.16 -3.24
C LEU A 37 4.41 -9.29 -3.80
N ASP A 38 5.40 -9.70 -3.03
CA ASP A 38 6.33 -10.78 -3.38
C ASP A 38 5.63 -12.13 -3.59
N ASP A 39 4.50 -12.36 -2.93
CA ASP A 39 3.66 -13.54 -3.10
C ASP A 39 2.80 -13.52 -4.38
N GLY A 40 2.95 -12.50 -5.22
CA GLY A 40 2.22 -12.32 -6.48
C GLY A 40 0.84 -11.67 -6.31
N ARG A 41 0.40 -11.35 -5.09
CA ARG A 41 -0.87 -10.67 -4.87
C ARG A 41 -0.80 -9.23 -5.34
N LYS A 42 -1.92 -8.77 -5.92
CA LYS A 42 -2.12 -7.39 -6.35
C LYS A 42 -3.18 -6.73 -5.50
N LEU A 43 -2.84 -5.63 -4.86
CA LEU A 43 -3.72 -4.86 -3.99
C LEU A 43 -4.01 -3.50 -4.61
N ILE A 44 -5.27 -3.07 -4.53
CA ILE A 44 -5.71 -1.75 -4.99
C ILE A 44 -5.54 -0.76 -3.84
N LYS A 45 -4.69 0.25 -4.01
CA LYS A 45 -4.35 1.24 -2.99
C LYS A 45 -5.59 1.92 -2.40
N GLU A 46 -6.51 2.38 -3.25
CA GLU A 46 -7.74 3.08 -2.79
C GLU A 46 -8.63 2.25 -1.84
N ASN A 47 -8.51 0.91 -1.91
CA ASN A 47 -9.37 -0.02 -1.19
C ASN A 47 -8.71 -0.64 0.03
N ILE A 48 -7.49 -0.23 0.40
CA ILE A 48 -6.73 -0.84 1.49
C ILE A 48 -6.14 0.24 2.41
N THR A 49 -6.01 -0.09 3.69
CA THR A 49 -5.16 0.60 4.65
C THR A 49 -4.06 -0.37 5.03
N ILE A 50 -2.81 0.08 4.90
CA ILE A 50 -1.63 -0.75 5.14
C ILE A 50 -0.81 -0.19 6.29
N GLU A 51 -0.21 -1.07 7.06
CA GLU A 51 0.76 -0.75 8.10
C GLU A 51 2.16 -1.07 7.59
N ILE A 52 3.09 -0.12 7.74
CA ILE A 52 4.48 -0.22 7.32
C ILE A 52 5.35 0.33 8.44
N ASP A 53 6.28 -0.47 8.96
CA ASP A 53 7.17 -0.07 10.07
C ASP A 53 6.41 0.55 11.27
N GLY A 54 5.21 0.03 11.59
CA GLY A 54 4.35 0.54 12.67
C GLY A 54 3.53 1.80 12.33
N THR A 55 3.67 2.34 11.12
CA THR A 55 2.88 3.47 10.63
C THR A 55 1.71 2.97 9.79
N VAL A 56 0.49 3.33 10.18
CA VAL A 56 -0.74 3.01 9.45
C VAL A 56 -1.01 4.09 8.40
N LEU A 57 -1.11 3.69 7.14
CA LEU A 57 -1.39 4.57 6.01
C LEU A 57 -2.65 4.11 5.27
N ASP A 58 -3.59 5.03 5.06
CA ASP A 58 -4.71 4.78 4.15
C ASP A 58 -4.21 4.86 2.72
N GLY A 59 -4.46 3.80 1.95
CA GLY A 59 -3.99 3.69 0.58
C GLY A 59 -4.57 4.76 -0.35
N LYS A 60 -5.65 5.45 0.03
CA LYS A 60 -6.12 6.68 -0.63
C LYS A 60 -5.07 7.80 -0.66
N TYR A 61 -4.26 7.95 0.39
CA TYR A 61 -3.14 8.90 0.42
C TYR A 61 -1.92 8.42 -0.37
N ILE A 62 -1.91 7.13 -0.71
CA ILE A 62 -0.88 6.48 -1.52
C ILE A 62 -1.22 6.58 -3.02
N VAL A 63 -2.50 6.78 -3.36
CA VAL A 63 -2.95 7.04 -4.73
C VAL A 63 -2.46 8.42 -5.16
N GLY A 64 -1.49 8.45 -6.08
CA GLY A 64 -0.91 9.69 -6.63
C GLY A 64 0.56 9.91 -6.25
N ARG A 65 1.22 10.86 -6.96
CA ARG A 65 2.66 11.16 -6.79
C ARG A 65 2.95 11.69 -5.37
N PRO A 66 4.13 11.40 -4.80
CA PRO A 66 4.52 11.78 -3.43
C PRO A 66 4.30 13.27 -3.10
N GLU A 67 4.38 14.14 -4.11
CA GLU A 67 4.25 15.60 -4.00
C GLU A 67 2.88 16.08 -3.49
N ASN A 68 1.82 15.26 -3.61
CA ASN A 68 0.48 15.60 -3.11
C ASN A 68 0.21 15.16 -1.65
N ARG A 69 1.18 14.56 -0.96
CA ARG A 69 0.98 14.01 0.39
C ARG A 69 1.14 15.02 1.54
N ILE A 70 1.58 16.26 1.27
CA ILE A 70 2.00 17.25 2.32
C ILE A 70 0.92 18.30 2.68
N LYS A 71 -0.32 18.20 2.19
CA LYS A 71 -1.38 19.14 2.60
C LYS A 71 -2.62 18.43 3.12
N ARG A 72 -2.67 18.15 4.41
CA ARG A 72 -3.82 18.42 5.30
C ARG A 72 -3.48 18.19 6.76
#